data_AF-A0A9E4HE77-F1
#
_entry.id   AF-A0A9E4HE77-F1
#
_cell.length_a   1.000
_cell.length_b   1.000
_cell.length_c   1.000
_cell.angle_alpha   90.00
_cell.angle_beta   90.00
_cell.angle_gamma   90.00
#
_symmetry.space_group_name_H-M   'P 1'
#
loop_
_entity.id
_entity.type
_entity.pdbx_description
1 polymer ?
#
loop_
_entity_poly.entity_id
_entity_poly.type
_entity_poly.pdbx_seq_one_letter_code
_entity_poly.pdbx_strand_id
1 'polypeptide(L)'
;MNVFTRILGKKGYELKDHLGNVRVVISDLKAAPSGGRGPWAADILSWNNYYPFGMAQPDRHGNTEKYRYGFNGMEMDNEVKENPTTGTSGVGNHYDYGARGYDPRSGRWWSVDPLFKKYPSISSYTYVANNPIFYVDPDGRKIKVHREKAEDGKEMVIITVTAKLINESSKKYTAKELEGYKDRLVAAFAESYTGEGEIVNFKGVLNLEVATDDNPLTKTDHAIRIVDQGKIPGVEGRNAVTGKAPLRQNVEYLSDHILDREEATEGKFKGTGKTTEGLTTLERTGPHECRTFCKFKASIKRYTRW
;
A
#
# COMPACT_ATOMS: atom_id res chain seq x y z
N MET A 1 6.98 -45.32 -7.79
CA MET A 1 6.23 -44.48 -6.84
C MET A 1 7.27 -43.72 -6.02
N ASN A 2 7.43 -42.41 -6.25
CA ASN A 2 8.43 -41.64 -5.52
C ASN A 2 7.85 -41.21 -4.18
N VAL A 3 8.40 -41.71 -3.09
CA VAL A 3 8.09 -41.26 -1.73
C VAL A 3 8.99 -40.06 -1.43
N PHE A 4 8.39 -38.91 -1.16
CA PHE A 4 9.12 -37.70 -0.75
C PHE A 4 8.97 -37.52 0.76
N THR A 5 10.10 -37.43 1.46
CA THR A 5 10.12 -37.14 2.90
C THR A 5 10.33 -35.65 3.11
N ARG A 6 9.40 -34.97 3.80
CA ARG A 6 9.54 -33.55 4.19
C ARG A 6 9.95 -33.45 5.66
N ILE A 7 11.11 -32.89 5.91
CA ILE A 7 11.56 -32.52 7.26
C ILE A 7 11.08 -31.09 7.54
N LEU A 8 10.24 -30.92 8.56
CA LEU A 8 9.73 -29.61 9.01
C LEU A 8 10.75 -28.92 9.94
N GLY A 9 10.68 -27.59 10.03
CA GLY A 9 11.58 -26.77 10.85
C GLY A 9 12.87 -26.35 10.17
N LYS A 10 12.95 -26.56 8.85
CA LYS A 10 14.14 -26.22 8.04
C LYS A 10 13.93 -25.02 7.13
N LYS A 11 12.68 -24.59 6.91
CA LYS A 11 12.37 -23.43 6.07
C LYS A 11 12.01 -22.24 6.96
N GLY A 12 12.55 -21.08 6.62
CA GLY A 12 12.17 -19.79 7.18
C GLY A 12 11.53 -18.91 6.12
N TYR A 13 10.52 -18.14 6.51
CA TYR A 13 9.82 -17.19 5.65
C TYR A 13 9.94 -15.79 6.24
N GLU A 14 10.37 -14.84 5.42
CA GLU A 14 10.59 -13.45 5.83
C GLU A 14 9.34 -12.62 5.57
N LEU A 15 8.85 -11.95 6.61
CA LEU A 15 7.82 -10.93 6.50
C LEU A 15 8.50 -9.57 6.52
N LYS A 16 8.45 -8.86 5.39
CA LYS A 16 9.13 -7.59 5.17
C LYS A 16 8.18 -6.42 5.24
N ASP A 17 8.70 -5.24 5.57
CA ASP A 17 7.97 -3.97 5.42
C ASP A 17 8.17 -3.34 4.04
N HIS A 18 7.65 -2.13 3.84
CA HIS A 18 7.67 -1.42 2.56
C HIS A 18 9.07 -1.00 2.07
N LEU A 19 10.10 -1.12 2.90
CA LEU A 19 11.50 -0.87 2.57
C LEU A 19 12.31 -2.17 2.44
N GLY A 20 11.65 -3.32 2.58
CA GLY A 20 12.30 -4.62 2.58
C GLY A 20 12.97 -4.97 3.90
N ASN A 21 12.70 -4.24 5.00
CA ASN A 21 13.23 -4.59 6.31
C ASN A 21 12.59 -5.88 6.79
N VAL A 22 13.39 -6.84 7.26
CA VAL A 22 12.87 -8.09 7.81
C VAL A 22 12.27 -7.83 9.19
N ARG A 23 10.94 -7.89 9.28
CA ARG A 23 10.21 -7.63 10.53
C ARG A 23 10.00 -8.88 11.35
N VAL A 24 9.63 -9.98 10.71
CA VAL A 24 9.37 -11.26 11.37
C VAL A 24 9.85 -12.38 10.45
N VAL A 25 10.43 -13.41 11.04
CA VAL A 25 10.78 -14.65 10.36
C VAL A 25 10.02 -15.77 11.04
N ILE A 26 9.26 -16.53 10.27
CA ILE A 26 8.51 -17.70 10.76
C ILE A 26 9.04 -18.98 10.14
N SER A 27 9.00 -20.08 10.88
CA SER A 27 9.39 -21.39 10.36
C SER A 27 8.20 -22.12 9.72
N ASP A 28 8.47 -23.21 9.01
CA ASP A 28 7.44 -24.10 8.49
C ASP A 28 6.86 -25.08 9.53
N LEU A 29 7.13 -24.85 10.82
CA LEU A 29 6.53 -25.55 11.95
C LEU A 29 5.26 -24.85 12.44
N LYS A 30 4.29 -25.66 12.83
CA LYS A 30 3.11 -25.20 13.57
C LYS A 30 3.37 -25.38 15.06
N ALA A 31 3.45 -24.28 15.79
CA ALA A 31 3.51 -24.28 17.24
C ALA A 31 2.12 -24.59 17.81
N ALA A 32 2.05 -25.58 18.69
CA ALA A 32 0.85 -25.83 19.48
C ALA A 32 0.61 -24.66 20.45
N PRO A 33 -0.64 -24.27 20.71
CA PRO A 33 -0.95 -23.25 21.71
C PRO A 33 -0.46 -23.69 23.09
N SER A 34 0.07 -22.76 23.87
CA SER A 34 0.46 -22.99 25.26
C SER A 34 -0.76 -23.49 26.06
N GLY A 35 -0.63 -24.68 26.65
CA GLY A 35 -1.74 -25.33 27.39
C GLY A 35 -2.73 -26.11 26.52
N GLY A 36 -2.46 -26.32 25.23
CA GLY A 36 -3.22 -27.26 24.38
C GLY A 36 -4.63 -26.80 23.96
N ARG A 37 -5.03 -25.56 24.28
CA ARG A 37 -6.28 -24.95 23.82
C ARG A 37 -5.99 -23.63 23.11
N GLY A 38 -6.33 -23.56 21.82
CA GLY A 38 -6.14 -22.36 20.99
C GLY A 38 -5.86 -22.68 19.52
N PRO A 39 -5.81 -21.66 18.64
CA PRO A 39 -5.42 -21.84 17.26
C PRO A 39 -3.93 -22.20 17.17
N TRP A 40 -3.56 -23.04 16.20
CA TRP A 40 -2.17 -23.32 15.87
C TRP A 40 -1.52 -22.05 15.30
N ALA A 41 -0.33 -21.71 15.79
CA ALA A 41 0.43 -20.55 15.32
C ALA A 41 1.66 -21.01 14.53
N ALA A 42 2.20 -20.14 13.68
CA ALA A 42 3.52 -20.37 13.11
C ALA A 42 4.58 -20.14 14.19
N ASP A 43 5.62 -20.97 14.19
CA ASP A 43 6.76 -20.80 15.07
C ASP A 43 7.62 -19.60 14.62
N ILE A 44 7.96 -18.70 15.55
CA ILE A 44 8.66 -17.43 15.27
C ILE A 44 10.15 -17.62 15.51
N LEU A 45 10.95 -17.42 14.47
CA LEU A 45 12.42 -17.53 14.51
C LEU A 45 13.10 -16.20 14.85
N SER A 46 12.58 -15.09 14.33
CA SER A 46 13.10 -13.76 14.63
C SER A 46 12.02 -12.72 14.45
N TRP A 47 12.11 -11.62 15.19
CA TRP A 47 11.26 -10.46 15.04
C TRP A 47 12.05 -9.20 15.38
N ASN A 48 11.90 -8.13 14.61
CA ASN A 48 12.67 -6.91 14.76
C ASN A 48 11.82 -5.67 14.47
N ASN A 49 11.77 -4.76 15.43
CA ASN A 49 11.36 -3.38 15.18
C ASN A 49 12.57 -2.47 15.06
N TYR A 50 12.49 -1.51 14.15
CA TYR A 50 13.58 -0.62 13.79
C TYR A 50 13.16 0.84 13.98
N TYR A 51 14.08 1.65 14.47
CA TYR A 51 14.07 3.10 14.24
C TYR A 51 14.28 3.39 12.75
N PRO A 52 13.97 4.62 12.27
CA PRO A 52 14.05 4.94 10.83
C PRO A 52 15.40 4.64 10.17
N PHE A 53 16.50 4.75 10.91
CA PHE A 53 17.86 4.47 10.43
C PHE A 53 18.31 3.01 10.64
N GLY A 54 17.41 2.10 11.03
CA GLY A 54 17.71 0.66 11.09
C GLY A 54 18.24 0.14 12.41
N MET A 55 18.34 1.01 13.43
CA MET A 55 18.70 0.57 14.79
C MET A 55 17.54 -0.23 15.37
N ALA A 56 17.82 -1.43 15.89
CA ALA A 56 16.82 -2.23 16.59
C ALA A 56 16.28 -1.46 17.80
N GLN A 57 14.96 -1.45 17.96
CA GLN A 57 14.32 -0.81 19.11
C GLN A 57 14.56 -1.64 20.38
N PRO A 58 15.00 -1.01 21.49
CA PRO A 58 15.16 -1.69 22.78
C PRO A 58 13.89 -2.46 23.15
N ASP A 59 14.08 -3.69 23.64
CA ASP A 59 13.03 -4.62 24.08
C ASP A 59 11.96 -4.96 23.04
N ARG A 60 12.17 -4.57 21.78
CA ARG A 60 11.24 -4.81 20.66
C ARG A 60 11.91 -5.56 19.50
N HIS A 61 12.81 -6.46 19.86
CA HIS A 61 13.44 -7.40 18.93
C HIS A 61 13.77 -8.71 19.64
N GLY A 62 13.93 -9.79 18.87
CA GLY A 62 14.32 -11.10 19.36
C GLY A 62 14.73 -12.01 18.20
N ASN A 63 15.64 -12.94 18.46
CA ASN A 63 16.19 -13.84 17.45
C ASN A 63 16.62 -15.16 18.10
N THR A 64 16.23 -16.28 17.51
CA THR A 64 16.65 -17.63 17.94
C THR A 64 18.04 -18.00 17.40
N GLU A 65 18.97 -17.03 17.41
CA GLU A 65 20.40 -17.08 17.04
C GLU A 65 20.77 -17.41 15.58
N LYS A 66 19.93 -18.11 14.82
CA LYS A 66 20.28 -18.57 13.46
C LYS A 66 20.06 -17.55 12.35
N TYR A 67 19.25 -16.52 12.57
CA TYR A 67 18.88 -15.58 11.51
C TYR A 67 19.83 -14.38 11.48
N ARG A 68 20.40 -14.09 10.31
CA ARG A 68 21.48 -13.07 10.18
C ARG A 68 21.08 -11.84 9.39
N TYR A 69 19.84 -11.71 8.92
CA TYR A 69 19.42 -10.54 8.11
C TYR A 69 18.47 -9.63 8.87
N GLY A 70 18.36 -8.37 8.46
CA GLY A 70 17.52 -7.39 9.16
C GLY A 70 17.11 -6.20 8.32
N PHE A 71 17.58 -5.01 8.71
CA PHE A 71 17.30 -3.75 8.02
C PHE A 71 17.68 -3.81 6.53
N ASN A 72 16.77 -3.38 5.66
CA ASN A 72 16.80 -3.50 4.19
C ASN A 72 17.08 -4.91 3.65
N GLY A 73 16.91 -5.96 4.46
CA GLY A 73 17.29 -7.32 4.10
C GLY A 73 18.80 -7.55 4.08
N MET A 74 19.59 -6.64 4.65
CA MET A 74 21.04 -6.75 4.73
C MET A 74 21.46 -7.64 5.89
N GLU A 75 22.63 -8.26 5.75
CA GLU A 75 23.22 -9.10 6.79
C GLU A 75 23.66 -8.22 7.97
N MET A 76 23.20 -8.59 9.17
CA MET A 76 23.60 -8.03 10.45
C MET A 76 24.92 -8.65 10.87
N ASP A 77 25.89 -7.79 11.14
CA ASP A 77 27.15 -8.21 11.76
C ASP A 77 27.15 -7.73 13.22
N ASN A 78 26.75 -8.61 14.13
CA ASN A 78 26.57 -8.26 15.54
C ASN A 78 27.91 -8.13 16.29
N GLU A 79 29.00 -8.68 15.77
CA GLU A 79 30.30 -8.79 16.47
C GLU A 79 31.10 -7.48 16.45
N VAL A 80 30.68 -6.53 15.62
CA VAL A 80 31.41 -5.29 15.36
C VAL A 80 31.56 -4.39 16.58
N LYS A 81 30.59 -4.41 17.51
CA LYS A 81 30.57 -3.55 18.70
C LYS A 81 29.92 -4.24 19.89
N GLU A 82 30.73 -4.51 20.89
CA GLU A 82 30.28 -4.98 22.19
C GLU A 82 29.80 -3.81 23.07
N ASN A 83 28.86 -4.12 23.97
CA ASN A 83 28.51 -3.25 25.07
C ASN A 83 29.68 -3.24 26.08
N PRO A 84 30.29 -2.08 26.37
CA PRO A 84 31.46 -2.01 27.25
C PRO A 84 31.19 -2.40 28.71
N THR A 85 29.93 -2.44 29.13
CA THR A 85 29.51 -2.82 30.48
C THR A 85 29.18 -4.32 30.58
N THR A 86 28.60 -4.91 29.54
CA THR A 86 28.14 -6.31 29.57
C THR A 86 29.00 -7.27 28.76
N GLY A 87 29.95 -6.75 27.96
CA GLY A 87 30.80 -7.55 27.05
C GLY A 87 30.03 -8.27 25.95
N THR A 88 28.74 -7.94 25.76
CA THR A 88 27.89 -8.60 24.80
C THR A 88 27.76 -7.79 23.52
N SER A 89 27.95 -8.46 22.40
CA SER A 89 27.64 -7.99 21.05
C SER A 89 26.16 -7.59 20.94
N GLY A 90 25.90 -6.39 20.40
CA GLY A 90 24.54 -5.89 20.21
C GLY A 90 23.91 -6.41 18.92
N VAL A 91 22.61 -6.76 18.96
CA VAL A 91 21.88 -7.20 17.77
C VAL A 91 21.64 -6.02 16.82
N GLY A 92 21.99 -6.18 15.53
CA GLY A 92 21.78 -5.18 14.49
C GLY A 92 22.58 -3.89 14.71
N ASN A 93 23.79 -4.00 15.26
CA ASN A 93 24.69 -2.86 15.51
C ASN A 93 25.52 -2.45 14.27
N HIS A 94 25.57 -3.30 13.24
CA HIS A 94 26.22 -3.05 11.96
C HIS A 94 25.54 -3.87 10.85
N TYR A 95 25.51 -3.34 9.63
CA TYR A 95 24.97 -4.03 8.45
C TYR A 95 25.96 -4.01 7.29
N ASP A 96 26.10 -5.14 6.61
CA ASP A 96 26.89 -5.25 5.39
C ASP A 96 26.01 -5.02 4.15
N TYR A 97 26.33 -3.96 3.40
CA TYR A 97 25.68 -3.62 2.14
C TYR A 97 26.54 -4.00 0.91
N GLY A 98 27.61 -4.76 1.11
CA GLY A 98 28.56 -5.20 0.10
C GLY A 98 29.62 -4.17 -0.22
N ALA A 99 29.24 -2.97 -0.69
CA ALA A 99 30.23 -1.94 -1.01
C ALA A 99 30.69 -1.13 0.21
N ARG A 100 29.86 -1.08 1.28
CA ARG A 100 30.10 -0.28 2.48
C ARG A 100 29.49 -0.95 3.70
N GLY A 101 30.16 -0.80 4.84
CA GLY A 101 29.59 -1.08 6.16
C GLY A 101 28.72 0.07 6.64
N TYR A 102 27.55 -0.25 7.19
CA TYR A 102 26.57 0.72 7.68
C TYR A 102 26.40 0.63 9.20
N ASP A 103 26.50 1.78 9.87
CA ASP A 103 26.18 1.90 11.29
C ASP A 103 24.78 2.50 11.49
N PRO A 104 23.80 1.67 11.87
CA PRO A 104 22.41 2.11 12.05
C PRO A 104 22.20 3.03 13.26
N ARG A 105 23.13 3.05 14.23
CA ARG A 105 23.03 3.88 15.44
C ARG A 105 23.37 5.33 15.15
N SER A 106 24.36 5.54 14.29
CA SER A 106 24.74 6.88 13.81
C SER A 106 24.01 7.28 12.53
N GLY A 107 23.42 6.33 11.81
CA GLY A 107 22.76 6.58 10.52
C GLY A 107 23.76 6.97 9.43
N ARG A 108 24.96 6.38 9.45
CA ARG A 108 26.09 6.75 8.60
C ARG A 108 26.82 5.52 8.04
N TRP A 109 27.42 5.72 6.88
CA TRP A 109 28.38 4.78 6.33
C TRP A 109 29.73 4.88 7.05
N TRP A 110 30.47 3.79 7.12
CA TRP A 110 31.83 3.75 7.66
C TRP A 110 32.91 4.15 6.66
N SER A 111 32.58 4.16 5.36
CA SER A 111 33.48 4.52 4.29
C SER A 111 32.86 5.57 3.36
N VAL A 112 33.75 6.28 2.65
CA VAL A 112 33.38 7.27 1.63
C VAL A 112 32.58 6.60 0.51
N ASP A 113 31.46 7.20 0.12
CA ASP A 113 30.66 6.77 -1.03
C ASP A 113 31.51 6.62 -2.30
N PRO A 114 31.56 5.44 -2.95
CA PRO A 114 32.28 5.26 -4.21
C PRO A 114 31.80 6.19 -5.34
N LEU A 115 30.54 6.64 -5.26
CA LEU A 115 29.89 7.56 -6.19
C LEU A 115 29.76 8.98 -5.62
N PHE A 116 30.53 9.37 -4.59
CA PHE A 116 30.41 10.70 -3.96
C PHE A 116 30.46 11.87 -4.96
N LYS A 117 31.26 11.75 -6.04
CA LYS A 117 31.36 12.76 -7.10
C LYS A 117 30.04 13.03 -7.83
N LYS A 118 29.10 12.06 -7.85
CA LYS A 118 27.76 12.23 -8.44
C LYS A 118 26.81 12.99 -7.51
N TYR A 119 27.15 13.11 -6.22
CA TYR A 119 26.33 13.73 -5.19
C TYR A 119 27.11 14.83 -4.44
N PRO A 120 27.64 15.86 -5.13
CA PRO A 120 28.51 16.86 -4.50
C PRO A 120 27.83 17.67 -3.39
N SER A 121 26.48 17.74 -3.39
CA SER A 121 25.68 18.43 -2.38
C SER A 121 25.37 17.59 -1.14
N ILE A 122 25.83 16.33 -1.08
CA ILE A 122 25.55 15.39 0.01
C ILE A 122 26.88 14.89 0.59
N SER A 123 26.97 14.78 1.92
CA SER A 123 28.17 14.19 2.54
C SER A 123 28.37 12.74 2.08
N SER A 124 29.62 12.37 1.81
CA SER A 124 30.00 11.03 1.36
C SER A 124 29.73 9.91 2.38
N TYR A 125 29.37 10.27 3.62
CA TYR A 125 29.03 9.33 4.68
C TYR A 125 27.53 9.28 4.98
N THR A 126 26.72 10.09 4.30
CA THR A 126 25.27 10.15 4.53
C THR A 126 24.58 8.89 4.00
N TYR A 127 23.78 8.27 4.86
CA TYR A 127 22.87 7.20 4.45
C TYR A 127 21.64 7.79 3.75
N VAL A 128 21.42 7.37 2.49
CA VAL A 128 20.22 7.64 1.67
C VAL A 128 19.67 9.07 1.71
N ALA A 129 20.57 10.06 1.62
CA ALA A 129 20.24 11.49 1.68
C ALA A 129 19.46 11.89 2.95
N ASN A 130 19.68 11.20 4.07
CA ASN A 130 18.95 11.38 5.34
C ASN A 130 17.44 11.15 5.25
N ASN A 131 16.94 10.43 4.25
CA ASN A 131 15.53 10.10 4.13
C ASN A 131 15.30 8.58 4.03
N PRO A 132 15.59 7.82 5.11
CA PRO A 132 15.51 6.37 5.12
C PRO A 132 14.07 5.84 5.20
N ILE A 133 13.07 6.72 5.26
CA ILE A 133 11.65 6.35 5.18
C ILE A 133 11.23 6.06 3.72
N PHE A 134 11.89 6.72 2.76
CA PHE A 134 11.57 6.64 1.33
C PHE A 134 12.64 5.93 0.50
N TYR A 135 13.90 6.03 0.91
CA TYR A 135 15.03 5.57 0.13
C TYR A 135 15.79 4.44 0.82
N VAL A 136 16.36 3.56 0.00
CA VAL A 136 17.26 2.49 0.37
C VAL A 136 18.51 2.56 -0.51
N ASP A 137 19.60 1.95 -0.08
CA ASP A 137 20.79 1.74 -0.89
C ASP A 137 21.00 0.23 -1.03
N PRO A 138 20.63 -0.42 -2.14
CA PRO A 138 20.65 -1.89 -2.19
C PRO A 138 22.05 -2.53 -2.21
N ASP A 139 23.09 -1.77 -2.54
CA ASP A 139 24.45 -2.28 -2.71
C ASP A 139 25.51 -1.38 -2.06
N GLY A 140 25.08 -0.42 -1.24
CA GLY A 140 25.97 0.56 -0.61
C GLY A 140 26.64 1.49 -1.62
N ARG A 141 26.05 1.74 -2.79
CA ARG A 141 26.60 2.68 -3.79
C ARG A 141 25.58 3.67 -4.31
N LYS A 142 24.32 3.26 -4.45
CA LYS A 142 23.30 4.06 -5.15
C LYS A 142 22.01 4.12 -4.37
N ILE A 143 21.66 5.34 -4.00
CA ILE A 143 20.35 5.68 -3.46
C ILE A 143 19.27 5.32 -4.49
N LYS A 144 18.31 4.52 -4.05
CA LYS A 144 17.13 4.13 -4.82
C LYS A 144 15.90 4.27 -3.94
N VAL A 145 14.74 4.44 -4.57
CA VAL A 145 13.47 4.16 -3.89
C VAL A 145 13.37 2.64 -3.79
N HIS A 146 13.00 2.10 -2.62
CA HIS A 146 12.73 0.67 -2.51
C HIS A 146 11.50 0.32 -3.34
N ARG A 147 11.62 -0.67 -4.21
CA ARG A 147 10.55 -1.12 -5.12
C ARG A 147 10.65 -2.63 -5.29
N GLU A 148 9.62 -3.34 -4.85
CA GLU A 148 9.49 -4.78 -5.11
C GLU A 148 9.10 -5.01 -6.57
N LYS A 149 9.77 -5.95 -7.23
CA LYS A 149 9.51 -6.34 -8.63
C LYS A 149 8.54 -7.53 -8.67
N ALA A 150 7.57 -7.54 -9.58
CA ALA A 150 6.76 -8.73 -9.83
C ALA A 150 7.51 -9.73 -10.73
N GLU A 151 7.01 -10.98 -10.80
CA GLU A 151 7.62 -12.11 -11.55
C GLU A 151 7.79 -11.84 -13.06
N ASP A 152 6.98 -10.97 -13.65
CA ASP A 152 7.07 -10.56 -15.07
C ASP A 152 8.13 -9.46 -15.31
N GLY A 153 8.82 -9.03 -14.26
CA GLY A 153 9.80 -7.95 -14.28
C GLY A 153 9.19 -6.54 -14.32
N LYS A 154 7.86 -6.41 -14.45
CA LYS A 154 7.13 -5.14 -14.36
C LYS A 154 6.63 -4.92 -12.95
N GLU A 155 6.59 -3.67 -12.51
CA GLU A 155 6.05 -3.35 -11.17
C GLU A 155 4.51 -3.34 -11.24
N MET A 156 3.81 -3.80 -10.18
CA MET A 156 2.37 -3.59 -10.05
C MET A 156 2.09 -2.60 -8.90
N VAL A 157 1.56 -1.43 -9.24
CA VAL A 157 1.13 -0.41 -8.28
C VAL A 157 -0.38 -0.51 -8.12
N ILE A 158 -0.83 -0.97 -6.95
CA ILE A 158 -2.24 -0.99 -6.61
C ILE A 158 -2.59 0.26 -5.83
N ILE A 159 -3.48 1.08 -6.39
CA ILE A 159 -4.07 2.23 -5.71
C ILE A 159 -5.40 1.76 -5.12
N THR A 160 -5.45 1.58 -3.81
CA THR A 160 -6.69 1.25 -3.11
C THR A 160 -7.32 2.49 -2.52
N VAL A 161 -8.56 2.76 -2.91
CA VAL A 161 -9.44 3.76 -2.32
C VAL A 161 -10.51 3.01 -1.54
N THR A 162 -10.64 3.29 -0.25
CA THR A 162 -11.73 2.75 0.58
C THR A 162 -12.70 3.88 0.91
N ALA A 163 -13.97 3.70 0.59
CA ALA A 163 -15.01 4.69 0.83
C ALA A 163 -16.34 4.03 1.19
N LYS A 164 -17.29 4.84 1.67
CA LYS A 164 -18.69 4.44 1.86
C LYS A 164 -19.60 5.21 0.90
N LEU A 165 -20.57 4.52 0.32
CA LEU A 165 -21.65 5.09 -0.48
C LEU A 165 -22.83 5.41 0.42
N ILE A 166 -23.34 6.65 0.36
CA ILE A 166 -24.53 7.07 1.10
C ILE A 166 -25.49 7.82 0.18
N ASN A 167 -26.79 7.57 0.37
CA ASN A 167 -27.84 8.30 -0.33
C ASN A 167 -28.38 9.46 0.51
N GLU A 168 -28.11 10.68 0.06
CA GLU A 168 -28.63 11.93 0.63
C GLU A 168 -29.57 12.66 -0.35
N SER A 169 -29.94 12.00 -1.46
CA SER A 169 -30.95 12.51 -2.39
C SER A 169 -32.36 12.32 -1.84
N SER A 170 -33.29 13.09 -2.40
CA SER A 170 -34.72 12.98 -2.13
C SER A 170 -35.30 11.65 -2.64
N LYS A 171 -34.71 11.05 -3.68
CA LYS A 171 -35.09 9.74 -4.20
C LYS A 171 -34.66 8.65 -3.21
N LYS A 172 -35.62 7.78 -2.85
CA LYS A 172 -35.35 6.62 -1.99
C LYS A 172 -34.98 5.43 -2.86
N TYR A 173 -33.74 4.97 -2.72
CA TYR A 173 -33.26 3.76 -3.34
C TYR A 173 -33.35 2.59 -2.36
N THR A 174 -33.72 1.43 -2.89
CA THR A 174 -33.63 0.15 -2.19
C THR A 174 -32.17 -0.25 -2.00
N ALA A 175 -31.90 -1.14 -1.02
CA ALA A 175 -30.56 -1.68 -0.82
C ALA A 175 -30.01 -2.34 -2.10
N LYS A 176 -30.86 -3.05 -2.85
CA LYS A 176 -30.48 -3.71 -4.11
C LYS A 176 -30.05 -2.72 -5.18
N GLU A 177 -30.73 -1.57 -5.29
CA GLU A 177 -30.35 -0.52 -6.25
C GLU A 177 -29.02 0.12 -5.86
N LEU A 178 -28.82 0.45 -4.58
CA LEU A 178 -27.56 1.03 -4.10
C LEU A 178 -26.38 0.07 -4.30
N GLU A 179 -26.57 -1.21 -4.03
CA GLU A 179 -25.57 -2.25 -4.33
C GLU A 179 -25.28 -2.33 -5.84
N GLY A 180 -26.30 -2.23 -6.69
CA GLY A 180 -26.12 -2.18 -8.14
C GLY A 180 -25.31 -0.98 -8.62
N TYR A 181 -25.58 0.23 -8.11
CA TYR A 181 -24.78 1.41 -8.45
C TYR A 181 -23.36 1.33 -7.89
N LYS A 182 -23.20 0.78 -6.68
CA LYS A 182 -21.89 0.52 -6.06
C LYS A 182 -21.06 -0.38 -6.97
N ASP A 183 -21.61 -1.50 -7.43
CA ASP A 183 -20.90 -2.44 -8.32
C ASP A 183 -20.54 -1.79 -9.66
N ARG A 184 -21.47 -1.04 -10.28
CA ARG A 184 -21.20 -0.30 -11.52
C ARG A 184 -20.07 0.73 -11.36
N LEU A 185 -20.07 1.48 -10.25
CA LEU A 185 -19.04 2.47 -9.98
C LEU A 185 -17.67 1.82 -9.70
N VAL A 186 -17.63 0.73 -8.94
CA VAL A 186 -16.42 -0.06 -8.69
C VAL A 186 -15.83 -0.59 -9.99
N ALA A 187 -16.67 -1.15 -10.87
CA ALA A 187 -16.26 -1.64 -12.19
C ALA A 187 -15.70 -0.51 -13.06
N ALA A 188 -16.42 0.61 -13.18
CA ALA A 188 -16.00 1.75 -13.98
C ALA A 188 -14.70 2.39 -13.46
N PHE A 189 -14.51 2.41 -12.13
CA PHE A 189 -13.26 2.86 -11.52
C PHE A 189 -12.10 1.92 -11.88
N ALA A 190 -12.30 0.61 -11.74
CA ALA A 190 -11.28 -0.37 -12.09
C ALA A 190 -10.87 -0.26 -13.56
N GLU A 191 -11.83 -0.08 -14.47
CA GLU A 191 -11.58 0.14 -15.90
C GLU A 191 -10.80 1.43 -16.17
N SER A 192 -11.18 2.53 -15.53
CA SER A 192 -10.54 3.84 -15.75
C SER A 192 -9.13 3.96 -15.15
N TYR A 193 -8.83 3.19 -14.10
CA TYR A 193 -7.59 3.33 -13.31
C TYR A 193 -6.72 2.07 -13.30
N THR A 194 -7.01 1.10 -14.17
CA THR A 194 -6.14 -0.05 -14.40
C THR A 194 -5.56 0.02 -15.79
N GLY A 195 -4.25 -0.16 -15.91
CA GLY A 195 -3.55 -0.08 -17.18
C GLY A 195 -2.15 -0.65 -17.10
N GLU A 196 -1.67 -1.14 -18.24
CA GLU A 196 -0.32 -1.66 -18.38
C GLU A 196 0.63 -0.58 -18.86
N GLY A 197 1.83 -0.57 -18.30
CA GLY A 197 2.89 0.35 -18.70
C GLY A 197 4.15 -0.38 -19.15
N GLU A 198 5.11 0.39 -19.66
CA GLU A 198 6.43 -0.13 -20.04
C GLU A 198 7.23 -0.59 -18.81
N ILE A 199 7.10 0.14 -17.70
CA ILE A 199 7.87 -0.07 -16.46
C ILE A 199 6.96 -0.51 -15.30
N VAL A 200 5.73 0.02 -15.25
CA VAL A 200 4.79 -0.17 -14.14
C VAL A 200 3.39 -0.42 -14.70
N ASN A 201 2.75 -1.47 -14.21
CA ASN A 201 1.32 -1.72 -14.33
C ASN A 201 0.60 -1.03 -13.16
N PHE A 202 -0.49 -0.34 -13.46
CA PHE A 202 -1.33 0.32 -12.45
C PHE A 202 -2.63 -0.46 -12.30
N LYS A 203 -3.08 -0.61 -11.06
CA LYS A 203 -4.40 -1.20 -10.75
C LYS A 203 -5.14 -0.31 -9.77
N GLY A 204 -6.22 0.29 -10.21
CA GLY A 204 -7.16 1.01 -9.35
C GLY A 204 -8.13 0.03 -8.70
N VAL A 205 -8.23 0.08 -7.37
CA VAL A 205 -9.18 -0.71 -6.59
C VAL A 205 -10.02 0.25 -5.74
N LEU A 206 -11.33 0.25 -5.98
CA LEU A 206 -12.29 0.96 -5.14
C LEU A 206 -13.00 -0.05 -4.23
N ASN A 207 -12.69 -0.01 -2.94
CA ASN A 207 -13.40 -0.74 -1.89
C ASN A 207 -14.54 0.15 -1.41
N LEU A 208 -15.73 -0.05 -1.98
CA LEU A 208 -16.92 0.71 -1.64
C LEU A 208 -17.90 -0.15 -0.85
N GLU A 209 -18.40 0.38 0.26
CA GLU A 209 -19.47 -0.23 1.06
C GLU A 209 -20.69 0.70 1.10
N VAL A 210 -21.91 0.17 1.02
CA VAL A 210 -23.11 1.00 1.23
C VAL A 210 -23.28 1.25 2.74
N ALA A 211 -23.38 2.52 3.13
CA ALA A 211 -23.63 2.89 4.51
C ALA A 211 -25.04 2.46 4.94
N THR A 212 -25.13 1.78 6.09
CA THR A 212 -26.37 1.32 6.71
C THR A 212 -26.45 1.83 8.15
N ASP A 213 -27.61 1.64 8.80
CA ASP A 213 -27.77 1.99 10.22
C ASP A 213 -26.79 1.20 11.12
N ASP A 214 -26.48 -0.05 10.76
CA ASP A 214 -25.53 -0.90 11.48
C ASP A 214 -24.06 -0.58 11.16
N ASN A 215 -23.78 0.09 10.04
CA ASN A 215 -22.42 0.47 9.61
C ASN A 215 -22.40 1.92 9.06
N PRO A 216 -22.69 2.93 9.91
CA PRO A 216 -22.85 4.31 9.48
C PRO A 216 -21.53 4.96 9.07
N LEU A 217 -21.61 6.10 8.39
CA LEU A 217 -20.44 6.88 8.02
C LEU A 217 -19.74 7.48 9.26
N THR A 218 -18.43 7.29 9.38
CA THR A 218 -17.61 7.89 10.44
C THR A 218 -16.85 9.12 9.93
N LYS A 219 -16.31 9.95 10.85
CA LYS A 219 -15.55 11.17 10.49
C LYS A 219 -14.28 10.88 9.68
N THR A 220 -13.74 9.67 9.78
CA THR A 220 -12.50 9.27 9.11
C THR A 220 -12.72 8.62 7.75
N ASP A 221 -13.95 8.23 7.43
CA ASP A 221 -14.28 7.54 6.20
C ASP A 221 -14.24 8.49 5.01
N HIS A 222 -13.86 7.97 3.85
CA HIS A 222 -14.18 8.63 2.60
C HIS A 222 -15.65 8.38 2.27
N ALA A 223 -16.36 9.38 1.77
CA ALA A 223 -17.78 9.27 1.45
C ALA A 223 -18.05 9.62 -0.01
N ILE A 224 -18.77 8.75 -0.70
CA ILE A 224 -19.44 9.07 -1.97
C ILE A 224 -20.91 9.32 -1.64
N ARG A 225 -21.36 10.55 -1.84
CA ARG A 225 -22.69 11.01 -1.47
C ARG A 225 -23.54 11.21 -2.71
N ILE A 226 -24.60 10.44 -2.84
CA ILE A 226 -25.62 10.67 -3.87
C ILE A 226 -26.51 11.82 -3.42
N VAL A 227 -26.67 12.85 -4.25
CA VAL A 227 -27.48 14.04 -3.95
C VAL A 227 -28.37 14.41 -5.13
N ASP A 228 -29.44 15.15 -4.86
CA ASP A 228 -30.30 15.70 -5.92
C ASP A 228 -29.51 16.65 -6.83
N GLN A 229 -29.97 16.79 -8.08
CA GLN A 229 -29.50 17.83 -8.97
C GLN A 229 -29.56 19.22 -8.32
N GLY A 230 -28.50 20.01 -8.51
CA GLY A 230 -28.40 21.36 -7.95
C GLY A 230 -28.14 21.44 -6.45
N LYS A 231 -27.94 20.31 -5.77
CA LYS A 231 -27.43 20.24 -4.39
C LYS A 231 -25.94 19.88 -4.29
N ILE A 232 -25.25 19.80 -5.42
CA ILE A 232 -23.80 19.61 -5.44
C ILE A 232 -23.13 20.90 -4.96
N PRO A 233 -22.23 20.85 -3.95
CA PRO A 233 -21.62 22.06 -3.39
C PRO A 233 -20.86 22.89 -4.43
N GLY A 234 -21.04 24.21 -4.42
CA GLY A 234 -20.48 25.17 -5.36
C GLY A 234 -21.11 25.19 -6.76
N VAL A 235 -22.21 24.48 -6.97
CA VAL A 235 -23.11 24.62 -8.14
C VAL A 235 -24.57 24.66 -7.70
N GLU A 236 -24.81 25.17 -6.48
CA GLU A 236 -26.13 25.26 -5.87
C GLU A 236 -27.11 26.00 -6.79
N GLY A 237 -28.29 25.42 -7.00
CA GLY A 237 -29.32 26.03 -7.84
C GLY A 237 -29.07 25.94 -9.35
N ARG A 238 -28.04 25.21 -9.80
CA ARG A 238 -27.84 24.86 -11.22
C ARG A 238 -28.14 23.39 -11.46
N ASN A 239 -28.66 23.04 -12.63
CA ASN A 239 -28.88 21.63 -13.02
C ASN A 239 -27.55 20.95 -13.40
N ALA A 240 -26.63 20.87 -12.44
CA ALA A 240 -25.37 20.17 -12.60
C ALA A 240 -25.65 18.66 -12.63
N VAL A 241 -25.44 18.06 -13.80
CA VAL A 241 -25.60 16.61 -14.06
C VAL A 241 -24.28 15.85 -13.92
N THR A 242 -23.37 16.36 -13.08
CA THR A 242 -22.01 15.84 -12.89
C THR A 242 -21.81 15.37 -11.46
N GLY A 243 -20.62 14.88 -11.12
CA GLY A 243 -20.15 14.83 -9.74
C GLY A 243 -19.19 15.97 -9.41
N LYS A 244 -18.79 16.05 -8.15
CA LYS A 244 -17.75 16.97 -7.67
C LYS A 244 -17.11 16.44 -6.40
N ALA A 245 -15.78 16.48 -6.37
CA ALA A 245 -15.00 16.27 -5.14
C ALA A 245 -14.39 17.60 -4.67
N PRO A 246 -14.86 18.17 -3.56
CA PRO A 246 -14.28 19.39 -3.01
C PRO A 246 -12.81 19.20 -2.61
N LEU A 247 -11.98 20.21 -2.87
CA LEU A 247 -10.57 20.19 -2.49
C LEU A 247 -10.42 20.05 -0.98
N ARG A 248 -9.49 19.18 -0.55
CA ARG A 248 -9.15 18.91 0.87
C ARG A 248 -10.29 18.30 1.70
N GLN A 249 -11.32 17.77 1.06
CA GLN A 249 -12.35 16.99 1.75
C GLN A 249 -12.23 15.51 1.40
N ASN A 250 -12.70 14.66 2.31
CA ASN A 250 -12.82 13.22 2.14
C ASN A 250 -14.18 12.82 1.54
N VAL A 251 -14.79 13.70 0.75
CA VAL A 251 -16.16 13.52 0.26
C VAL A 251 -16.23 13.80 -1.24
N GLU A 252 -17.01 13.00 -1.94
CA GLU A 252 -17.41 13.22 -3.34
C GLU A 252 -18.93 13.24 -3.43
N TYR A 253 -19.45 14.16 -4.23
CA TYR A 253 -20.87 14.29 -4.48
C TYR A 253 -21.18 13.80 -5.89
N LEU A 254 -22.13 12.90 -6.03
CA LEU A 254 -22.64 12.42 -7.32
C LEU A 254 -24.10 12.82 -7.46
N SER A 255 -24.49 13.34 -8.62
CA SER A 255 -25.91 13.56 -8.92
C SER A 255 -26.63 12.21 -9.02
N ASP A 256 -27.79 12.11 -8.39
CA ASP A 256 -28.73 10.99 -8.54
C ASP A 256 -29.13 10.72 -10.01
N HIS A 257 -29.19 11.76 -10.82
CA HIS A 257 -29.66 11.71 -12.21
C HIS A 257 -28.71 11.00 -13.20
N ILE A 258 -27.47 10.68 -12.80
CA ILE A 258 -26.56 9.87 -13.63
C ILE A 258 -26.64 8.37 -13.32
N LEU A 259 -27.26 8.00 -12.20
CA LEU A 259 -27.25 6.63 -11.68
C LEU A 259 -28.01 5.66 -12.58
N ASP A 260 -29.18 6.04 -13.06
CA ASP A 260 -30.06 5.16 -13.86
C ASP A 260 -29.75 5.16 -15.35
N ARG A 261 -28.74 5.92 -15.79
CA ARG A 261 -28.41 6.05 -17.21
C ARG A 261 -27.62 4.86 -17.70
N GLU A 262 -27.97 4.38 -18.89
CA GLU A 262 -27.26 3.31 -19.59
C GLU A 262 -26.56 3.84 -20.83
N GLU A 263 -25.42 3.25 -21.16
CA GLU A 263 -24.66 3.62 -22.34
C GLU A 263 -25.39 3.19 -23.63
N ALA A 264 -25.28 4.03 -24.67
CA ALA A 264 -25.76 3.69 -25.99
C ALA A 264 -25.05 2.42 -26.52
N THR A 265 -25.84 1.43 -26.90
CA THR A 265 -25.34 0.17 -27.49
C THR A 265 -25.10 0.28 -28.99
N GLU A 266 -25.68 1.30 -29.64
CA GLU A 266 -25.63 1.54 -31.09
C GLU A 266 -25.64 3.05 -31.43
N GLY A 267 -25.34 3.37 -32.68
CA GLY A 267 -25.35 4.75 -33.18
C GLY A 267 -24.13 5.58 -32.78
N LYS A 268 -24.24 6.91 -32.92
CA LYS A 268 -23.14 7.88 -32.81
C LYS A 268 -22.44 7.87 -31.44
N PHE A 269 -23.13 7.47 -30.38
CA PHE A 269 -22.62 7.54 -29.01
C PHE A 269 -22.14 6.19 -28.45
N LYS A 270 -22.17 5.13 -29.26
CA LYS A 270 -21.68 3.80 -28.86
C LYS A 270 -20.21 3.85 -28.44
N GLY A 271 -19.89 3.28 -27.28
CA GLY A 271 -18.52 3.20 -26.75
C GLY A 271 -17.97 4.53 -26.25
N THR A 272 -18.83 5.53 -26.03
CA THR A 272 -18.42 6.85 -25.54
C THR A 272 -18.77 7.10 -24.07
N GLY A 273 -19.43 6.16 -23.40
CA GLY A 273 -19.96 6.34 -22.04
C GLY A 273 -21.11 7.36 -21.98
N LYS A 274 -21.88 7.47 -23.07
CA LYS A 274 -23.04 8.37 -23.18
C LYS A 274 -24.29 7.60 -23.56
N THR A 275 -25.45 8.09 -23.13
CA THR A 275 -26.76 7.59 -23.55
C THR A 275 -27.00 7.85 -25.04
N THR A 276 -28.06 7.26 -25.60
CA THR A 276 -28.51 7.51 -26.99
C THR A 276 -28.84 8.99 -27.25
N GLU A 277 -29.19 9.74 -26.21
CA GLU A 277 -29.44 11.19 -26.23
C GLU A 277 -28.17 12.04 -26.01
N GLY A 278 -27.00 11.40 -25.85
CA GLY A 278 -25.72 12.08 -25.65
C GLY A 278 -25.45 12.55 -24.21
N LEU A 279 -26.24 12.08 -23.23
CA LEU A 279 -26.07 12.39 -21.81
C LEU A 279 -25.01 11.49 -21.18
N THR A 280 -24.24 11.97 -20.20
CA THR A 280 -23.18 11.19 -19.53
C THR A 280 -23.74 10.16 -18.55
N THR A 281 -23.19 8.94 -18.54
CA THR A 281 -23.57 7.88 -17.60
C THR A 281 -22.75 7.91 -16.30
N LEU A 282 -23.13 7.09 -15.33
CA LEU A 282 -22.37 6.87 -14.09
C LEU A 282 -20.94 6.38 -14.38
N GLU A 283 -20.79 5.42 -15.30
CA GLU A 283 -19.51 4.81 -15.66
C GLU A 283 -18.53 5.84 -16.22
N ARG A 284 -19.05 6.80 -16.97
CA ARG A 284 -18.24 7.87 -17.54
C ARG A 284 -17.91 8.94 -16.50
N THR A 285 -18.87 9.38 -15.70
CA THR A 285 -18.66 10.55 -14.82
C THR A 285 -18.07 10.16 -13.48
N GLY A 286 -18.55 9.10 -12.84
CA GLY A 286 -18.14 8.69 -11.50
C GLY A 286 -16.63 8.57 -11.33
N PRO A 287 -15.94 7.76 -12.16
CA PRO A 287 -14.48 7.61 -12.06
C PRO A 287 -13.73 8.93 -12.26
N HIS A 288 -14.20 9.81 -13.15
CA HIS A 288 -13.55 11.10 -13.42
C HIS A 288 -13.54 12.03 -12.20
N GLU A 289 -14.57 11.95 -11.37
CA GLU A 289 -14.70 12.75 -10.15
C GLU A 289 -13.89 12.17 -8.99
N CYS A 290 -13.75 10.83 -8.97
CA CYS A 290 -12.85 10.12 -8.07
C CYS A 290 -11.36 10.44 -8.27
N ARG A 291 -10.94 11.13 -9.36
CA ARG A 291 -9.54 11.60 -9.57
C ARG A 291 -9.01 12.39 -8.37
N THR A 292 -9.90 13.03 -7.64
CA THR A 292 -9.58 13.92 -6.53
C THR A 292 -9.32 13.14 -5.23
N PHE A 293 -9.93 11.96 -5.03
CA PHE A 293 -9.66 11.07 -3.88
C PHE A 293 -8.21 10.60 -3.83
N CYS A 294 -7.61 10.33 -4.99
CA CYS A 294 -6.21 9.91 -5.10
C CYS A 294 -5.20 10.91 -4.51
N LYS A 295 -5.60 12.16 -4.23
CA LYS A 295 -4.71 13.18 -3.65
C LYS A 295 -4.60 13.13 -2.11
N PHE A 296 -5.48 12.43 -1.39
CA PHE A 296 -5.56 12.57 0.07
C PHE A 296 -5.35 11.30 0.90
N LYS A 297 -5.57 10.08 0.37
CA LYS A 297 -5.36 8.84 1.16
C LYS A 297 -5.30 7.54 0.36
N ALA A 298 -4.67 7.55 -0.82
CA ALA A 298 -4.40 6.30 -1.52
C ALA A 298 -3.42 5.45 -0.71
N SER A 299 -3.85 4.26 -0.28
CA SER A 299 -2.90 3.23 0.15
C SER A 299 -2.30 2.65 -1.12
N ILE A 300 -1.07 3.03 -1.43
CA ILE A 300 -0.30 2.35 -2.47
C ILE A 300 0.19 1.05 -1.85
N LYS A 301 -0.45 -0.06 -2.21
CA LYS A 301 0.06 -1.39 -1.89
C LYS A 301 0.73 -1.93 -3.14
N ARG A 302 2.01 -2.26 -3.02
CA ARG A 302 2.68 -3.11 -4.00
C ARG A 302 2.43 -4.55 -3.55
N TYR A 303 1.88 -5.35 -4.44
CA TYR A 303 1.67 -6.77 -4.19
C TYR A 303 2.54 -7.55 -5.16
N THR A 304 3.39 -8.41 -4.63
CA THR A 304 3.89 -9.59 -5.33
C THR A 304 3.05 -10.79 -4.88
N ARG A 305 2.61 -11.62 -5.83
CA ARG A 305 2.06 -12.94 -5.50
C ARG A 305 3.22 -13.81 -4.99
N TRP A 306 2.97 -14.54 -3.91
CA TRP A 306 3.86 -15.56 -3.34
C TRP A 306 3.67 -16.89 -4.05
#